data_AF-A0A344WJQ1-F1
#
_entry.id   AF-A0A344WJQ1-F1
#
_cell.length_a   1.000
_cell.length_b   1.000
_cell.length_c   1.000
_cell.angle_alpha   90.00
_cell.angle_beta   90.00
_cell.angle_gamma   90.00
#
_symmetry.space_group_name_H-M   'P 1'
#
loop_
_entity.id
_entity.type
_entity.pdbx_description
1 polymer ?
#
loop_
_entity_poly.entity_id
_entity_poly.type
_entity_poly.pdbx_seq_one_letter_code
_entity_poly.pdbx_strand_id
1 'polypeptide(L)'
;MDKVRVGMWLWLYECLQQGRGGSPKFWIQNRIAQKDRLLVLRRYPKGANMRGLAFWGLAGYFIGLPSAFGLLANNIALISVSSEFFVARHIRTLNIKRVLGGDQEPDYFDVQLGGNSGPLFNLLSGATVFGQCIMPKDSFSEFGIPVVSESTAHKGLSEGEIVSLNNRLVESPVSSKIVPEFKGNVAANVTLMELDVIRAFQYLLADVLRAGTPRLLTPATTTMSNVAESQAEASMHELAIRYKYEQLTGLKFR
;
A
#
# COMPACT_ATOMS: atom_id res chain seq x y z
N MET A 1 3.67 -13.75 1.10
CA MET A 1 3.97 -12.34 0.71
C MET A 1 5.21 -11.80 1.41
N ASP A 2 5.38 -12.00 2.72
CA ASP A 2 6.55 -11.43 3.42
C ASP A 2 7.89 -12.03 2.98
N LYS A 3 7.95 -13.32 2.63
CA LYS A 3 9.13 -13.92 1.99
C LYS A 3 9.50 -13.23 0.66
N VAL A 4 8.49 -12.82 -0.12
CA VAL A 4 8.69 -12.10 -1.38
C VAL A 4 9.20 -10.69 -1.10
N ARG A 5 8.60 -9.97 -0.15
CA ARG A 5 9.07 -8.63 0.27
C ARG A 5 10.52 -8.64 0.77
N VAL A 6 10.88 -9.62 1.61
CA VAL A 6 12.25 -9.77 2.13
C VAL A 6 13.22 -10.06 0.98
N GLY A 7 12.89 -11.01 0.09
CA GLY A 7 13.73 -11.31 -1.07
C GLY A 7 13.92 -10.10 -2.00
N MET A 8 12.85 -9.35 -2.27
CA MET A 8 12.89 -8.14 -3.09
C MET A 8 13.70 -7.02 -2.44
N TRP A 9 13.61 -6.88 -1.12
CA TRP A 9 14.40 -5.89 -0.39
C TRP A 9 15.88 -6.29 -0.36
N LEU A 10 16.21 -7.57 -0.17
CA LEU A 10 17.60 -8.05 -0.23
C LEU A 10 18.18 -7.81 -1.62
N TRP A 11 17.41 -8.13 -2.66
CA TRP A 11 17.79 -7.83 -4.04
C TRP A 11 18.02 -6.33 -4.27
N LEU A 12 17.10 -5.47 -3.80
CA LEU A 12 17.26 -4.02 -3.93
C LEU A 12 18.49 -3.51 -3.15
N TYR A 13 18.73 -4.02 -1.95
CA TYR A 13 19.90 -3.70 -1.14
C TYR A 13 21.20 -4.10 -1.82
N GLU A 14 21.26 -5.29 -2.42
CA GLU A 14 22.40 -5.75 -3.22
C GLU A 14 22.60 -4.93 -4.49
N CYS A 15 21.52 -4.51 -5.17
CA CYS A 15 21.61 -3.68 -6.36
C CYS A 15 22.06 -2.23 -6.07
N LEU A 16 21.76 -1.70 -4.89
CA LEU A 16 22.09 -0.33 -4.48
C LEU A 16 23.49 -0.19 -3.88
N GLN A 17 24.45 -1.07 -4.24
CA GLN A 17 25.79 -1.12 -3.68
C GLN A 17 26.38 0.27 -3.39
N GLN A 18 26.72 0.49 -2.12
CA GLN A 18 27.47 1.64 -1.58
C GLN A 18 26.82 3.03 -1.78
N GLY A 19 25.95 3.44 -0.86
CA GLY A 19 25.67 4.88 -0.68
C GLY A 19 24.35 5.23 0.00
N ARG A 20 23.29 4.44 -0.19
CA ARG A 20 22.02 4.64 0.53
C ARG A 20 22.01 3.78 1.80
N GLY A 21 22.68 4.28 2.83
CA GLY A 21 22.75 3.65 4.16
C GLY A 21 21.39 3.64 4.85
N GLY A 22 20.62 2.58 4.67
CA GLY A 22 19.41 2.31 5.44
C GLY A 22 19.51 0.94 6.09
N SER A 23 19.45 0.88 7.42
CA SER A 23 19.25 -0.41 8.10
C SER A 23 17.82 -0.89 7.82
N PRO A 24 17.62 -2.11 7.32
CA PRO A 24 16.28 -2.64 7.15
C PRO A 24 15.54 -2.63 8.48
N LYS A 25 14.41 -1.92 8.54
CA LYS A 25 13.44 -2.07 9.65
C LYS A 25 12.58 -3.31 9.42
N PHE A 26 13.23 -4.46 9.26
CA PHE A 26 12.59 -5.76 9.18
C PHE A 26 12.18 -6.25 10.56
N TRP A 27 11.13 -5.65 11.10
CA TRP A 27 10.40 -6.29 12.19
C TRP A 27 9.57 -7.44 11.62
N ILE A 28 10.21 -8.44 11.01
CA ILE A 28 9.51 -9.53 10.30
C ILE A 28 8.53 -10.23 11.26
N GLN A 29 8.96 -10.48 12.49
CA GLN A 29 8.09 -11.03 13.55
C GLN A 29 6.95 -10.08 13.95
N ASN A 30 7.12 -8.75 13.85
CA ASN A 30 6.08 -7.76 14.15
C ASN A 30 5.30 -7.29 12.90
N ARG A 31 5.49 -7.94 11.75
CA ARG A 31 4.85 -7.54 10.48
C ARG A 31 4.05 -8.67 9.85
N ILE A 32 4.50 -9.92 10.00
CA ILE A 32 3.77 -11.08 9.51
C ILE A 32 2.40 -11.09 10.18
N ALA A 33 1.32 -11.04 9.40
CA ALA A 33 -0.04 -11.19 9.95
C ALA A 33 -0.42 -10.25 11.10
N GLN A 34 0.12 -9.02 11.12
CA GLN A 34 -0.27 -7.99 12.11
C GLN A 34 -0.94 -6.76 11.50
N LYS A 35 -1.01 -6.68 10.16
CA LYS A 35 -1.52 -5.52 9.43
C LYS A 35 -2.63 -5.93 8.49
N ASP A 36 -3.59 -5.05 8.27
CA ASP A 36 -4.59 -5.22 7.23
C ASP A 36 -3.91 -5.47 5.88
N ARG A 37 -4.52 -6.33 5.07
CA ARG A 37 -3.98 -6.76 3.78
C ARG A 37 -4.93 -6.33 2.68
N LEU A 38 -4.43 -5.54 1.75
CA LEU A 38 -5.12 -5.22 0.51
C LEU A 38 -4.39 -5.88 -0.66
N LEU A 39 -5.17 -6.55 -1.50
CA LEU A 39 -4.74 -7.14 -2.75
C LEU A 39 -5.53 -6.49 -3.88
N VAL A 40 -4.82 -5.82 -4.79
CA VAL A 40 -5.35 -5.42 -6.08
C VAL A 40 -4.96 -6.49 -7.09
N LEU A 41 -5.92 -6.99 -7.84
CA LEU A 41 -5.75 -8.05 -8.83
C LEU A 41 -6.33 -7.59 -10.15
N ARG A 42 -5.56 -7.77 -11.22
CA ARG A 42 -6.02 -7.58 -12.58
C ARG A 42 -5.51 -8.68 -13.47
N ARG A 43 -6.40 -9.30 -14.25
CA ARG A 43 -6.05 -10.26 -15.29
C ARG A 43 -6.30 -9.63 -16.65
N TYR A 44 -5.26 -9.58 -17.47
CA TYR A 44 -5.35 -9.10 -18.85
C TYR A 44 -5.76 -10.24 -19.79
N PRO A 45 -6.47 -9.94 -20.89
CA PRO A 45 -6.68 -10.90 -21.96
C PRO A 45 -5.35 -11.50 -22.40
N LYS A 46 -5.34 -12.81 -22.67
CA LYS A 46 -4.15 -13.46 -23.23
C LYS A 46 -3.90 -12.87 -24.62
N GLY A 47 -2.73 -12.28 -24.82
CA GLY A 47 -2.25 -11.75 -26.10
C GLY A 47 -0.78 -12.07 -26.29
N ALA A 48 -0.23 -11.75 -27.46
CA ALA A 48 1.20 -11.94 -27.72
C ALA A 48 2.04 -11.06 -26.78
N ASN A 49 3.10 -11.63 -26.21
CA ASN A 49 4.18 -10.97 -25.44
C ASN A 49 3.92 -10.54 -23.99
N MET A 50 2.97 -11.13 -23.26
CA MET A 50 2.94 -11.03 -21.78
C MET A 50 3.59 -12.25 -21.12
N ARG A 51 4.81 -12.62 -21.50
CA ARG A 51 5.58 -13.67 -20.78
C ARG A 51 6.64 -13.01 -19.92
N GLY A 52 6.75 -13.45 -18.67
CA GLY A 52 7.81 -13.00 -17.78
C GLY A 52 7.32 -12.51 -16.43
N LEU A 53 8.23 -11.86 -15.72
CA LEU A 53 8.05 -11.35 -14.38
C LEU A 53 8.50 -9.90 -14.35
N ALA A 54 7.66 -8.99 -13.84
CA ALA A 54 8.06 -7.63 -13.54
C ALA A 54 7.62 -7.28 -12.12
N PHE A 55 8.43 -6.49 -11.42
CA PHE A 55 8.13 -5.95 -10.11
C PHE A 55 8.02 -4.44 -10.19
N TRP A 56 7.08 -3.87 -9.44
CA TRP A 56 6.86 -2.44 -9.35
C TRP A 56 6.97 -1.98 -7.90
N GLY A 57 7.30 -0.70 -7.73
CA GLY A 57 7.38 -0.12 -6.39
C GLY A 57 8.68 -0.44 -5.65
N LEU A 58 9.74 -0.84 -6.36
CA LEU A 58 11.06 -1.13 -5.80
C LEU A 58 12.01 0.03 -5.96
N ALA A 59 11.59 1.20 -5.47
CA ALA A 59 12.41 2.40 -5.45
C ALA A 59 12.98 2.65 -4.04
N GLY A 60 13.68 3.77 -3.83
CA GLY A 60 14.29 4.11 -2.54
C GLY A 60 13.31 4.07 -1.36
N TYR A 61 12.05 4.43 -1.60
CA TYR A 61 10.98 4.38 -0.59
C TYR A 61 10.64 2.95 -0.12
N PHE A 62 10.90 1.92 -0.94
CA PHE A 62 10.65 0.53 -0.55
C PHE A 62 11.60 0.05 0.55
N ILE A 63 12.80 0.64 0.61
CA ILE A 63 13.80 0.31 1.63
C ILE A 63 13.28 0.71 3.02
N GLY A 64 12.69 1.90 3.13
CA GLY A 64 12.15 2.43 4.38
C GLY A 64 10.77 1.87 4.73
N LEU A 65 9.90 1.68 3.73
CA LEU A 65 8.51 1.27 3.91
C LEU A 65 8.09 0.19 2.90
N PRO A 66 8.52 -1.09 3.07
CA PRO A 66 8.18 -2.20 2.18
C PRO A 66 6.74 -2.70 2.42
N SER A 67 5.79 -1.78 2.42
CA SER A 67 4.39 -2.00 2.75
C SER A 67 3.51 -2.09 1.50
N ALA A 68 3.96 -1.56 0.37
CA ALA A 68 3.33 -1.74 -0.93
C ALA A 68 4.33 -2.38 -1.92
N PHE A 69 3.87 -3.15 -2.90
CA PHE A 69 4.64 -3.50 -4.10
C PHE A 69 3.71 -4.08 -5.16
N GLY A 70 4.16 -4.04 -6.41
CA GLY A 70 3.47 -4.64 -7.55
C GLY A 70 4.24 -5.84 -8.12
N LEU A 71 3.49 -6.78 -8.70
CA LEU A 71 4.00 -7.93 -9.43
C LEU A 71 3.16 -8.16 -10.69
N LEU A 72 3.81 -8.19 -11.85
CA LEU A 72 3.25 -8.71 -13.08
C LEU A 72 3.85 -10.07 -13.35
N ALA A 73 3.04 -11.11 -13.27
CA ALA A 73 3.40 -12.46 -13.67
C ALA A 73 2.58 -12.83 -14.90
N ASN A 74 3.23 -12.84 -16.05
CA ASN A 74 2.60 -12.97 -17.35
C ASN A 74 1.49 -11.93 -17.56
N ASN A 75 0.24 -12.37 -17.71
CA ASN A 75 -0.94 -11.52 -17.89
C ASN A 75 -1.71 -11.23 -16.59
N ILE A 76 -1.10 -11.49 -15.42
CA ILE A 76 -1.71 -11.26 -14.11
C ILE A 76 -0.90 -10.19 -13.38
N ALA A 77 -1.52 -9.05 -13.12
CA ALA A 77 -0.98 -7.98 -12.29
C ALA A 77 -1.57 -8.07 -10.88
N LEU A 78 -0.69 -7.96 -9.89
CA LEU A 78 -0.98 -8.01 -8.47
C LEU A 78 -0.36 -6.78 -7.82
N ILE A 79 -1.09 -6.12 -6.94
CA ILE A 79 -0.54 -5.11 -6.02
C ILE A 79 -0.87 -5.58 -4.63
N SER A 80 0.14 -5.60 -3.77
CA SER A 80 -0.07 -5.87 -2.37
C SER A 80 0.27 -4.66 -1.55
N VAL A 81 -0.67 -4.29 -0.69
CA VAL A 81 -0.51 -3.22 0.29
C VAL A 81 -0.81 -3.79 1.66
N SER A 82 0.01 -3.47 2.65
CA SER A 82 -0.21 -3.85 4.04
C SER A 82 0.07 -2.69 4.97
N SER A 83 -0.93 -2.31 5.76
CA SER A 83 -0.84 -1.22 6.72
C SER A 83 -1.90 -1.39 7.80
N GLU A 84 -1.62 -0.88 8.99
CA GLU A 84 -2.50 -0.89 10.14
C GLU A 84 -3.82 -0.18 9.79
N PHE A 85 -4.95 -0.83 10.10
CA PHE A 85 -6.32 -0.33 9.89
C PHE A 85 -6.65 0.13 8.44
N PHE A 86 -5.83 -0.25 7.46
CA PHE A 86 -5.98 0.20 6.08
C PHE A 86 -7.30 -0.26 5.48
N VAL A 87 -7.62 -1.56 5.62
CA VAL A 87 -8.88 -2.13 5.15
C VAL A 87 -10.02 -1.73 6.09
N ALA A 88 -9.76 -1.63 7.39
CA ALA A 88 -10.75 -1.23 8.38
C ALA A 88 -11.37 0.14 8.05
N ARG A 89 -10.55 1.13 7.63
CA ARG A 89 -11.00 2.46 7.17
C ARG A 89 -11.90 2.45 5.93
N HIS A 90 -11.82 1.39 5.12
CA HIS A 90 -12.67 1.20 3.95
C HIS A 90 -13.99 0.50 4.28
N ILE A 91 -14.08 -0.17 5.43
CA ILE A 91 -15.27 -0.90 5.88
C ILE A 91 -16.08 -0.07 6.88
N ARG A 92 -15.40 0.74 7.69
CA ARG A 92 -15.96 1.59 8.73
C ARG A 92 -15.32 2.97 8.71
N THR A 93 -16.08 3.95 9.15
CA THR A 93 -15.58 5.31 9.34
C THR A 93 -14.80 5.40 10.63
N LEU A 94 -13.48 5.25 10.53
CA LEU A 94 -12.55 5.23 11.66
C LEU A 94 -11.71 6.50 11.71
N ASN A 95 -11.77 7.20 12.83
CA ASN A 95 -10.78 8.22 13.15
C ASN A 95 -9.55 7.53 13.75
N ILE A 96 -8.39 7.73 13.13
CA ILE A 96 -7.14 7.04 13.48
C ILE A 96 -6.09 8.08 13.75
N LYS A 97 -5.63 8.13 14.99
CA LYS A 97 -4.48 8.91 15.41
C LYS A 97 -3.31 7.96 15.63
N ARG A 98 -2.39 7.97 14.68
CA ARG A 98 -1.10 7.28 14.80
C ARG A 98 -0.13 8.13 15.61
N VAL A 99 0.63 7.52 16.48
CA VAL A 99 1.79 8.11 17.16
C VAL A 99 2.98 7.23 16.83
N LEU A 100 4.01 7.81 16.23
CA LEU A 100 5.20 7.04 15.86
C LEU A 100 5.95 6.58 17.11
N GLY A 101 6.25 5.28 17.15
CA GLY A 101 7.14 4.69 18.14
C GLY A 101 8.60 5.04 17.85
N GLY A 102 9.46 4.84 18.86
CA GLY A 102 10.91 4.91 18.69
C GLY A 102 11.48 3.68 17.97
N ASP A 103 12.81 3.60 17.83
CA ASP A 103 13.47 2.46 17.18
C ASP A 103 13.32 1.12 17.92
N GLN A 104 12.79 1.11 19.14
CA GLN A 104 12.49 -0.12 19.88
C GLN A 104 11.03 -0.22 20.35
N GLU A 105 10.19 0.74 19.96
CA GLU A 105 8.79 0.77 20.36
C GLU A 105 7.88 0.65 19.13
N PRO A 106 6.82 -0.15 19.19
CA PRO A 106 5.85 -0.19 18.11
C PRO A 106 5.12 1.15 18.01
N ASP A 107 4.59 1.43 16.82
CA ASP A 107 3.67 2.55 16.65
C ASP A 107 2.42 2.33 17.50
N TYR A 108 1.92 3.42 18.07
CA TYR A 108 0.67 3.43 18.82
C TYR A 108 -0.45 3.99 17.95
N PHE A 109 -1.63 3.37 18.02
CA PHE A 109 -2.81 3.79 17.27
C PHE A 109 -3.98 3.98 18.24
N ASP A 110 -4.48 5.22 18.31
CA ASP A 110 -5.77 5.53 18.94
C ASP A 110 -6.82 5.53 17.83
N VAL A 111 -7.70 4.52 17.88
CA VAL A 111 -8.70 4.25 16.84
C VAL A 111 -10.07 4.36 17.45
N GLN A 112 -10.91 5.22 16.86
CA GLN A 112 -12.26 5.47 17.33
C GLN A 112 -13.22 5.45 16.15
N LEU A 113 -14.45 4.99 16.38
CA LEU A 113 -15.54 5.23 15.42
C LEU A 113 -15.75 6.75 15.30
N GLY A 114 -15.78 7.27 14.09
CA GLY A 114 -15.86 8.71 13.86
C GLY A 114 -16.63 9.07 12.60
N GLY A 115 -16.90 10.36 12.41
CA GLY A 115 -17.59 10.88 11.22
C GLY A 115 -16.70 11.05 9.98
N ASN A 116 -15.38 10.87 10.10
CA ASN A 116 -14.44 11.02 9.00
C ASN A 116 -13.33 9.96 9.07
N SER A 117 -13.24 9.08 8.06
CA SER A 117 -12.21 8.03 7.95
C SER A 117 -10.82 8.58 7.67
N GLY A 118 -10.71 9.87 7.36
CA GLY A 118 -9.60 10.45 6.63
C GLY A 118 -9.67 10.10 5.13
N PRO A 119 -8.57 10.36 4.38
CA PRO A 119 -8.49 9.99 2.99
C PRO A 119 -8.55 8.46 2.86
N LEU A 120 -9.36 8.01 1.91
CA LEU A 120 -9.40 6.62 1.46
C LEU A 120 -8.42 6.45 0.31
N PHE A 121 -7.80 5.28 0.24
CA PHE A 121 -7.00 4.91 -0.92
C PHE A 121 -7.90 4.73 -2.15
N ASN A 122 -7.59 5.45 -3.22
CA ASN A 122 -8.36 5.46 -4.46
C ASN A 122 -7.50 4.89 -5.59
N LEU A 123 -8.04 3.89 -6.28
CA LEU A 123 -7.40 3.31 -7.47
C LEU A 123 -7.75 4.10 -8.73
N LEU A 124 -6.88 4.04 -9.72
CA LEU A 124 -7.08 4.60 -11.05
C LEU A 124 -7.56 3.56 -12.06
N SER A 125 -7.30 2.27 -11.79
CA SER A 125 -7.62 1.16 -12.68
C SER A 125 -8.92 0.44 -12.28
N GLY A 126 -9.58 -0.18 -13.26
CA GLY A 126 -10.72 -1.08 -13.05
C GLY A 126 -10.32 -2.45 -12.48
N ALA A 127 -9.37 -2.49 -11.56
CA ALA A 127 -8.89 -3.72 -10.95
C ALA A 127 -9.84 -4.25 -9.86
N THR A 128 -9.75 -5.54 -9.57
CA THR A 128 -10.48 -6.14 -8.46
C THR A 128 -9.68 -5.98 -7.18
N VAL A 129 -10.32 -5.53 -6.12
CA VAL A 129 -9.71 -5.21 -4.84
C VAL A 129 -10.29 -6.10 -3.77
N PHE A 130 -9.41 -6.78 -3.05
CA PHE A 130 -9.74 -7.57 -1.88
C PHE A 130 -9.05 -6.98 -0.67
N GLY A 131 -9.75 -6.95 0.45
CA GLY A 131 -9.25 -6.50 1.73
C GLY A 131 -9.47 -7.57 2.81
N GLN A 132 -8.53 -7.70 3.72
CA GLN A 132 -8.68 -8.46 4.95
C GLN A 132 -8.24 -7.58 6.13
N CYS A 133 -9.11 -7.45 7.11
CA CYS A 133 -8.76 -6.79 8.37
C CYS A 133 -7.96 -7.73 9.27
N ILE A 134 -6.92 -7.20 9.91
CA ILE A 134 -6.13 -7.88 10.92
C ILE A 134 -5.85 -6.89 12.05
N MET A 135 -6.47 -7.11 13.20
CA MET A 135 -6.42 -6.19 14.35
C MET A 135 -6.69 -6.95 15.67
N PRO A 136 -6.55 -6.30 16.83
CA PRO A 136 -6.90 -6.91 18.11
C PRO A 136 -8.36 -7.39 18.13
N LYS A 137 -8.62 -8.52 18.81
CA LYS A 137 -9.95 -9.14 18.87
C LYS A 137 -11.03 -8.17 19.34
N ASP A 138 -10.73 -7.40 20.38
CA ASP A 138 -11.69 -6.46 20.98
C ASP A 138 -12.07 -5.33 20.01
N SER A 139 -11.15 -4.93 19.14
CA SER A 139 -11.40 -3.93 18.09
C SER A 139 -12.41 -4.40 17.04
N PHE A 140 -12.50 -5.71 16.76
CA PHE A 140 -13.52 -6.23 15.84
C PHE A 140 -14.93 -6.04 16.39
N SER A 141 -15.14 -6.37 17.67
CA SER A 141 -16.43 -6.12 18.33
C SER A 141 -16.75 -4.64 18.42
N GLU A 142 -15.76 -3.81 18.76
CA GLU A 142 -15.92 -2.36 18.87
C GLU A 142 -16.35 -1.73 17.54
N PHE A 143 -15.74 -2.15 16.43
CA PHE A 143 -16.03 -1.59 15.10
C PHE A 143 -17.15 -2.33 14.36
N GLY A 144 -17.76 -3.34 14.98
CA GLY A 144 -18.79 -4.17 14.36
C GLY A 144 -18.32 -4.86 13.08
N ILE A 145 -17.08 -5.34 13.07
CA ILE A 145 -16.49 -6.12 11.97
C ILE A 145 -16.52 -7.60 12.38
N PRO A 146 -17.03 -8.52 11.56
CA PRO A 146 -17.07 -9.93 11.91
C PRO A 146 -15.67 -10.53 11.97
N VAL A 147 -15.40 -11.29 13.05
CA VAL A 147 -14.19 -12.12 13.19
C VAL A 147 -14.44 -13.45 12.48
N VAL A 148 -13.46 -13.89 11.68
CA VAL A 148 -13.47 -15.22 11.06
C VAL A 148 -12.62 -16.19 11.84
N SER A 149 -11.42 -15.77 12.25
CA SER A 149 -10.49 -16.63 12.98
C SER A 149 -9.54 -15.82 13.85
N GLU A 150 -9.04 -16.42 14.93
CA GLU A 150 -7.90 -15.87 15.66
C GLU A 150 -6.60 -16.14 14.89
N SER A 151 -5.64 -15.21 14.96
CA SER A 151 -4.35 -15.38 14.29
C SER A 151 -3.57 -16.50 14.96
N THR A 152 -3.24 -17.54 14.19
CA THR A 152 -2.39 -18.65 14.67
C THR A 152 -0.95 -18.22 14.88
N ALA A 153 -0.53 -17.11 14.27
CA ALA A 153 0.83 -16.59 14.37
C ALA A 153 1.00 -15.59 15.53
N HIS A 154 -0.07 -14.88 15.92
CA HIS A 154 0.00 -13.79 16.90
C HIS A 154 -1.19 -13.81 17.85
N LYS A 155 -0.92 -14.23 19.10
CA LYS A 155 -1.92 -14.25 20.18
C LYS A 155 -2.51 -12.86 20.40
N GLY A 156 -3.83 -12.76 20.46
CA GLY A 156 -4.57 -11.50 20.68
C GLY A 156 -4.98 -10.78 19.39
N LEU A 157 -4.45 -11.18 18.23
CA LEU A 157 -4.92 -10.69 16.93
C LEU A 157 -5.99 -11.61 16.35
N SER A 158 -6.91 -11.02 15.61
CA SER A 158 -7.96 -11.72 14.88
C SER A 158 -7.93 -11.31 13.41
N GLU A 159 -8.43 -12.20 12.57
CA GLU A 159 -8.59 -11.98 11.14
C GLU A 159 -10.08 -11.86 10.80
N GLY A 160 -10.40 -10.86 9.99
CA GLY A 160 -11.73 -10.67 9.42
C GLY A 160 -11.92 -11.46 8.13
N GLU A 161 -13.15 -11.38 7.62
CA GLU A 161 -13.47 -11.92 6.30
C GLU A 161 -12.69 -11.22 5.20
N ILE A 162 -12.31 -11.98 4.17
CA ILE A 162 -11.79 -11.40 2.93
C ILE A 162 -12.98 -10.78 2.19
N VAL A 163 -13.01 -9.45 2.16
CA VAL A 163 -14.09 -8.70 1.51
C VAL A 163 -13.63 -8.14 0.17
N SER A 164 -14.53 -8.13 -0.81
CA SER A 164 -14.32 -7.30 -2.00
C SER A 164 -14.55 -5.84 -1.63
N LEU A 165 -13.55 -5.00 -1.86
CA LEU A 165 -13.63 -3.57 -1.58
C LEU A 165 -14.15 -2.77 -2.77
N ASN A 166 -14.36 -3.38 -3.94
CA ASN A 166 -14.86 -2.70 -5.14
C ASN A 166 -16.19 -1.95 -4.91
N ASN A 167 -17.05 -2.46 -4.03
CA ASN A 167 -18.36 -1.87 -3.75
C ASN A 167 -18.35 -0.90 -2.55
N ARG A 168 -17.25 -0.83 -1.80
CA ARG A 168 -17.10 0.00 -0.59
C ARG A 168 -16.07 1.12 -0.76
N LEU A 169 -15.15 0.94 -1.70
CA LEU A 169 -14.36 2.02 -2.26
C LEU A 169 -15.33 2.87 -3.08
N VAL A 170 -15.72 4.00 -2.51
CA VAL A 170 -16.35 5.04 -3.30
C VAL A 170 -15.25 5.56 -4.22
N GLU A 171 -15.31 5.13 -5.48
CA GLU A 171 -14.60 5.81 -6.55
C GLU A 171 -14.90 7.30 -6.40
N SER A 172 -13.84 8.11 -6.28
CA SER A 172 -14.01 9.57 -6.22
C SER A 172 -14.90 9.98 -7.40
N PRO A 173 -16.01 10.71 -7.15
CA PRO A 173 -17.11 10.88 -8.09
C PRO A 173 -16.58 11.29 -9.45
N VAL A 174 -16.84 10.48 -10.50
CA VAL A 174 -16.29 10.56 -11.88
C VAL A 174 -15.26 11.68 -12.00
N SER A 175 -14.16 11.47 -11.28
CA SER A 175 -13.08 12.43 -11.29
C SER A 175 -12.43 12.20 -12.65
N SER A 176 -11.97 13.26 -13.29
CA SER A 176 -11.07 13.19 -14.45
C SER A 176 -9.80 12.33 -14.24
N LYS A 177 -9.65 11.72 -13.07
CA LYS A 177 -8.62 10.78 -12.65
C LYS A 177 -8.98 9.31 -12.92
N ILE A 178 -10.24 8.92 -13.08
CA ILE A 178 -10.59 7.53 -13.41
C ILE A 178 -10.49 7.37 -14.91
N VAL A 179 -9.54 6.57 -15.36
CA VAL A 179 -9.28 6.42 -16.78
C VAL A 179 -9.96 5.16 -17.30
N PRO A 180 -10.78 5.23 -18.37
CA PRO A 180 -11.50 4.08 -18.87
C PRO A 180 -10.57 2.92 -19.23
N GLU A 181 -11.05 1.71 -18.99
CA GLU A 181 -10.31 0.50 -19.32
C GLU A 181 -10.17 0.36 -20.85
N PHE A 182 -8.93 0.46 -21.35
CA PHE A 182 -8.65 0.29 -22.77
C PHE A 182 -8.51 -1.19 -23.12
N LYS A 183 -9.58 -1.79 -23.63
CA LYS A 183 -9.55 -3.14 -24.21
C LYS A 183 -8.60 -3.15 -25.41
N GLY A 184 -7.40 -3.70 -25.23
CA GLY A 184 -6.39 -3.86 -26.29
C GLY A 184 -5.07 -3.12 -26.04
N ASN A 185 -5.07 -2.03 -25.25
CA ASN A 185 -3.83 -1.33 -24.88
C ASN A 185 -3.29 -1.87 -23.55
N VAL A 186 -2.76 -3.09 -23.60
CA VAL A 186 -2.21 -3.78 -22.42
C VAL A 186 -1.10 -2.95 -21.75
N ALA A 187 -0.24 -2.30 -22.52
CA ALA A 187 0.85 -1.47 -22.01
C ALA A 187 0.34 -0.30 -21.17
N ALA A 188 -0.73 0.38 -21.62
CA ALA A 188 -1.35 1.46 -20.85
C ALA A 188 -1.98 0.94 -19.55
N ASN A 189 -2.68 -0.19 -19.57
CA ASN A 189 -3.26 -0.76 -18.35
C ASN A 189 -2.20 -1.23 -17.34
N VAL A 190 -1.11 -1.84 -17.83
CA VAL A 190 0.05 -2.18 -17.00
C VAL A 190 0.66 -0.94 -16.35
N THR A 191 0.74 0.16 -17.12
CA THR A 191 1.23 1.45 -16.63
C THR A 191 0.29 2.04 -15.56
N LEU A 192 -1.03 1.86 -15.67
CA LEU A 192 -1.98 2.24 -14.61
C LEU A 192 -1.80 1.41 -13.34
N MET A 193 -1.57 0.10 -13.45
CA MET A 193 -1.29 -0.74 -12.28
C MET A 193 0.01 -0.31 -11.58
N GLU A 194 1.04 0.02 -12.35
CA GLU A 194 2.28 0.59 -11.81
C GLU A 194 2.03 1.93 -11.09
N LEU A 195 1.17 2.78 -11.65
CA LEU A 195 0.76 4.03 -11.02
C LEU A 195 -0.02 3.80 -9.72
N ASP A 196 -0.91 2.81 -9.66
CA ASP A 196 -1.66 2.43 -8.46
C ASP A 196 -0.72 1.98 -7.33
N VAL A 197 0.39 1.31 -7.66
CA VAL A 197 1.46 0.97 -6.69
C VAL A 197 2.07 2.24 -6.11
N ILE A 198 2.45 3.21 -6.96
CA ILE A 198 3.06 4.47 -6.52
C ILE A 198 2.09 5.26 -5.62
N ARG A 199 0.81 5.32 -6.00
CA ARG A 199 -0.22 5.98 -5.18
C ARG A 199 -0.45 5.28 -3.86
N ALA A 200 -0.34 3.96 -3.80
CA ALA A 200 -0.39 3.23 -2.54
C ALA A 200 0.78 3.64 -1.64
N PHE A 201 2.00 3.79 -2.17
CA PHE A 201 3.11 4.31 -1.39
C PHE A 201 2.89 5.73 -0.90
N GLN A 202 2.46 6.64 -1.77
CA GLN A 202 2.18 8.02 -1.38
C GLN A 202 1.09 8.10 -0.30
N TYR A 203 0.07 7.25 -0.40
CA TYR A 203 -0.95 7.13 0.64
C TYR A 203 -0.34 6.74 1.98
N LEU A 204 0.52 5.72 1.99
CA LEU A 204 1.17 5.23 3.20
C LEU A 204 2.16 6.25 3.79
N LEU A 205 2.92 6.95 2.95
CA LEU A 205 3.80 8.04 3.37
C LEU A 205 2.99 9.20 3.96
N ALA A 206 1.90 9.59 3.32
CA ALA A 206 1.00 10.61 3.84
C ALA A 206 0.32 10.19 5.16
N ASP A 207 0.07 8.90 5.37
CA ASP A 207 -0.41 8.39 6.66
C ASP A 207 0.66 8.49 7.77
N VAL A 208 1.92 8.18 7.46
CA VAL A 208 3.06 8.40 8.37
C VAL A 208 3.23 9.88 8.69
N LEU A 209 3.16 10.76 7.69
CA LEU A 209 3.31 12.21 7.88
C LEU A 209 2.17 12.83 8.69
N ARG A 210 0.99 12.21 8.70
CA ARG A 210 -0.15 12.62 9.53
C ARG A 210 -0.10 12.09 10.96
N ALA A 211 0.84 11.20 11.27
CA ALA A 211 1.02 10.73 12.63
C ALA A 211 1.37 11.91 13.55
N GLY A 212 0.79 11.90 14.76
CA GLY A 212 1.11 12.88 15.79
C GLY A 212 2.58 12.85 16.19
N THR A 213 3.04 13.94 16.80
CA THR A 213 4.44 14.12 17.23
C THR A 213 4.92 12.92 18.06
N PRO A 214 6.09 12.35 17.75
CA PRO A 214 6.60 11.16 18.44
C PRO A 214 6.73 11.40 19.94
N ARG A 215 6.47 10.34 20.74
CA ARG A 215 6.58 10.39 22.22
C ARG A 215 8.00 10.68 22.72
N LEU A 216 9.02 10.60 21.86
CA LEU A 216 10.42 10.84 22.20
C LEU A 216 11.09 11.71 21.11
N LEU A 217 11.76 12.78 21.54
CA LEU A 217 12.37 13.81 20.70
C LEU A 217 13.62 13.38 19.90
N THR A 218 14.02 12.11 19.96
CA THR A 218 15.20 11.56 19.28
C THR A 218 14.93 10.09 19.01
N PRO A 219 14.82 9.57 17.75
CA PRO A 219 15.40 9.99 16.47
C PRO A 219 14.34 10.28 15.37
N ALA A 220 13.31 11.05 15.71
CA ALA A 220 12.22 11.44 14.80
C ALA A 220 12.71 12.12 13.49
N THR A 221 13.83 12.83 13.55
CA THR A 221 14.41 13.61 12.45
C THR A 221 14.88 12.76 11.27
N THR A 222 15.54 11.62 11.51
CA THR A 222 16.04 10.77 10.43
C THR A 222 14.89 10.05 9.71
N THR A 223 13.88 9.58 10.45
CA THR A 223 12.70 8.95 9.85
C THR A 223 11.91 9.96 9.02
N MET A 224 11.70 11.18 9.52
CA MET A 224 10.99 12.23 8.79
C MET A 224 11.75 12.73 7.56
N SER A 225 13.08 12.85 7.61
CA SER A 225 13.92 13.17 6.44
C SER A 225 13.82 12.11 5.35
N ASN A 226 13.92 10.83 5.72
CA ASN A 226 13.79 9.71 4.78
C ASN A 226 12.39 9.62 4.16
N VAL A 227 11.35 9.96 4.93
CA VAL A 227 9.96 10.02 4.44
C VAL A 227 9.78 11.18 3.45
N ALA A 228 10.36 12.36 3.71
CA ALA A 228 10.31 13.50 2.80
C ALA A 228 11.03 13.21 1.48
N GLU A 229 12.23 12.63 1.54
CA GLU A 229 12.97 12.20 0.34
C GLU A 229 12.20 11.13 -0.45
N SER A 230 11.65 10.14 0.26
CA SER A 230 10.80 9.10 -0.33
C SER A 230 9.56 9.68 -1.01
N GLN A 231 8.95 10.72 -0.43
CA GLN A 231 7.79 11.41 -0.99
C GLN A 231 8.16 12.16 -2.28
N ALA A 232 9.32 12.83 -2.31
CA ALA A 232 9.81 13.50 -3.51
C ALA A 232 10.10 12.49 -4.63
N GLU A 233 10.79 11.38 -4.32
CA GLU A 233 11.08 10.30 -5.27
C GLU A 233 9.79 9.67 -5.83
N ALA A 234 8.81 9.38 -4.96
CA ALA A 234 7.52 8.84 -5.38
C ALA A 234 6.76 9.81 -6.29
N SER A 235 6.81 11.11 -6.00
CA SER A 235 6.13 12.14 -6.81
C SER A 235 6.76 12.31 -8.20
N MET A 236 8.09 12.27 -8.29
CA MET A 236 8.79 12.29 -9.58
C MET A 236 8.50 11.04 -10.41
N HIS A 237 8.48 9.87 -9.76
CA HIS A 237 8.14 8.62 -10.43
C HIS A 237 6.68 8.63 -10.91
N GLU A 238 5.75 9.14 -10.08
CA GLU A 238 4.35 9.32 -10.47
C GLU A 238 4.22 10.14 -11.76
N LEU A 239 4.94 11.28 -11.85
CA LEU A 239 4.93 12.14 -13.03
C LEU A 239 5.42 11.41 -14.29
N ALA A 240 6.51 10.64 -14.16
CA ALA A 240 7.06 9.87 -15.28
C ALA A 240 6.10 8.78 -15.78
N ILE A 241 5.45 8.05 -14.85
CA ILE A 241 4.47 7.00 -15.19
C ILE A 241 3.20 7.61 -15.78
N ARG A 242 2.73 8.76 -15.26
CA ARG A 242 1.64 9.53 -15.86
C ARG A 242 2.00 9.90 -17.30
N TYR A 243 3.14 10.56 -17.53
CA TYR A 243 3.57 10.94 -18.88
C TYR A 243 3.62 9.74 -19.84
N LYS A 244 4.19 8.61 -19.41
CA LYS A 244 4.20 7.36 -20.18
C LYS A 244 2.78 6.89 -20.53
N TYR A 245 1.86 6.96 -19.58
CA TYR A 245 0.46 6.63 -19.82
C TYR A 245 -0.19 7.56 -20.86
N GLU A 246 0.07 8.87 -20.76
CA GLU A 246 -0.46 9.85 -21.72
C GLU A 246 0.09 9.58 -23.13
N GLN A 247 1.37 9.22 -23.27
CA GLN A 247 1.95 8.83 -24.56
C GLN A 247 1.30 7.56 -25.14
N LEU A 248 0.97 6.58 -24.29
CA LEU A 248 0.36 5.34 -24.74
C LEU A 248 -1.11 5.48 -25.15
N THR A 249 -1.81 6.50 -24.65
CA THR A 249 -3.28 6.61 -24.78
C THR A 249 -3.76 7.88 -25.47
N GLY A 250 -2.94 8.94 -25.51
CA GLY A 250 -3.35 10.29 -25.89
C GLY A 250 -4.23 11.01 -24.87
N LEU A 251 -4.56 10.36 -23.73
CA LEU A 251 -5.34 10.98 -22.66
C LEU A 251 -4.43 11.74 -21.69
N LYS A 252 -4.93 12.84 -21.12
CA LYS A 252 -4.22 13.60 -20.08
C LYS A 252 -4.81 13.35 -18.70
N PHE A 253 -3.96 13.17 -17.70
CA PHE A 253 -4.39 13.18 -16.30
C PHE A 253 -4.68 14.62 -15.87
N ARG A 254 -5.92 14.91 -15.46
CA ARG A 254 -6.29 16.21 -14.86
C ARG A 254 -6.29 16.14 -13.34
#